data_AF-A0A7C6WQJ3-F1
#
_entry.id   AF-A0A7C6WQJ3-F1
#
_cell.length_a   1.000
_cell.length_b   1.000
_cell.length_c   1.000
_cell.angle_alpha   90.00
_cell.angle_beta   90.00
_cell.angle_gamma   90.00
#
_symmetry.space_group_name_H-M   'P 1'
#
loop_
_entity.id
_entity.type
_entity.pdbx_description
1 polymer ?
#
loop_
_entity_poly.entity_id
_entity_poly.type
_entity_poly.pdbx_seq_one_letter_code
_entity_poly.pdbx_strand_id
1 'polypeptide(L)'
;VAIYYDAIQKGEYEFFVNEQTVLPMMYMPDAIKATIDIMQAEPEKIKIHTSYNLTAFSFSAKDLEENVRKYIPELKCSYAPDFRQNIANSRPASIDDSSAQKDRGWKADYDLDAMSQDMIENLKKRLS
;
A
#
# COMPACT_ATOMS: atom_id res chain seq x y z
N VAL A 1 7.50 -0.21 1.02
CA VAL A 1 8.58 -1.23 1.15
C VAL A 1 9.92 -0.61 1.52
N ALA A 2 10.53 0.27 0.71
CA ALA A 2 11.87 0.82 0.96
C ALA A 2 12.02 1.48 2.34
N ILE A 3 11.05 2.30 2.75
CA ILE A 3 11.02 2.91 4.10
C ILE A 3 11.18 1.90 5.23
N TYR A 4 10.57 0.70 5.14
CA TYR A 4 10.67 -0.27 6.23
C TYR A 4 12.08 -0.86 6.35
N TYR A 5 12.78 -1.07 5.23
CA TYR A 5 14.18 -1.50 5.25
C TYR A 5 15.08 -0.43 5.87
N ASP A 6 15.01 0.79 5.35
CA ASP A 6 15.86 1.88 5.81
C ASP A 6 15.55 2.29 7.26
N ALA A 7 14.27 2.27 7.67
CA ALA A 7 13.88 2.51 9.05
C ALA A 7 14.48 1.48 10.03
N ILE A 8 14.55 0.20 9.64
CA ILE A 8 15.13 -0.86 10.48
C ILE A 8 16.67 -0.79 10.48
N GLN A 9 17.29 -0.56 9.32
CA GLN A 9 18.74 -0.64 9.17
C GLN A 9 19.48 0.65 9.55
N LYS A 10 18.88 1.80 9.27
CA LYS A 10 19.50 3.12 9.39
C LYS A 10 18.78 4.03 10.39
N GLY A 11 17.49 3.77 10.66
CA GLY A 11 16.67 4.66 11.47
C GLY A 11 16.30 5.97 10.76
N GLU A 12 16.55 6.07 9.46
CA GLU A 12 16.24 7.24 8.65
C GLU A 12 15.73 6.86 7.27
N TYR A 13 14.89 7.69 6.65
CA TYR A 13 14.40 7.49 5.29
C TYR A 13 14.12 8.82 4.58
N GLU A 14 14.55 8.94 3.33
CA GLU A 14 14.26 10.10 2.48
C GLU A 14 13.15 9.76 1.48
N PHE A 15 12.01 10.44 1.61
CA PHE A 15 10.91 10.32 0.66
C PHE A 15 11.26 11.05 -0.64
N PHE A 16 11.10 10.36 -1.77
CA PHE A 16 11.22 10.94 -3.11
C PHE A 16 9.94 11.65 -3.60
N VAL A 17 8.96 11.80 -2.71
CA VAL A 17 7.70 12.52 -2.94
C VAL A 17 7.44 13.50 -1.80
N ASN A 18 6.57 14.48 -2.00
CA ASN A 18 6.09 15.41 -0.98
C ASN A 18 5.28 14.67 0.09
N GLU A 19 5.30 15.21 1.31
CA GLU A 19 4.60 14.63 2.46
C GLU A 19 3.08 14.46 2.23
N GLN A 20 2.43 15.37 1.48
CA GLN A 20 1.00 15.29 1.15
C GLN A 20 0.65 14.39 -0.04
N THR A 21 1.64 13.74 -0.67
CA THR A 21 1.38 12.90 -1.85
C THR A 21 0.64 11.63 -1.46
N VAL A 22 -0.63 11.53 -1.86
CA VAL A 22 -1.50 10.37 -1.59
C VAL A 22 -1.48 9.42 -2.78
N LEU A 23 -1.29 8.13 -2.51
CA LEU A 23 -1.38 7.08 -3.51
C LEU A 23 -2.25 5.91 -3.00
N PRO A 24 -3.05 5.30 -3.88
CA PRO A 24 -3.76 4.06 -3.58
C PRO A 24 -2.76 2.91 -3.52
N MET A 25 -2.87 2.12 -2.46
CA MET A 25 -1.93 1.04 -2.16
C MET A 25 -2.70 -0.22 -1.77
N MET A 26 -2.00 -1.35 -1.89
CA MET A 26 -2.50 -2.67 -1.51
C MET A 26 -1.33 -3.49 -1.00
N TYR A 27 -1.55 -4.24 0.09
CA TYR A 27 -0.53 -5.15 0.61
C TYR A 27 -0.50 -6.46 -0.20
N MET A 28 0.65 -7.13 -0.24
CA MET A 28 0.86 -8.30 -1.10
C MET A 28 -0.12 -9.45 -0.82
N PRO A 29 -0.48 -9.79 0.43
CA PRO A 29 -1.49 -10.81 0.71
C PRO A 29 -2.85 -10.49 0.07
N ASP A 30 -3.29 -9.23 0.10
CA ASP A 30 -4.52 -8.79 -0.55
C ASP A 30 -4.44 -8.88 -2.07
N ALA A 31 -3.29 -8.57 -2.67
CA ALA A 31 -3.10 -8.70 -4.12
C ALA A 31 -3.15 -10.17 -4.59
N ILE A 32 -2.56 -11.08 -3.81
CA ILE A 32 -2.63 -12.52 -4.05
C ILE A 32 -4.07 -13.00 -3.91
N LYS A 33 -4.74 -12.60 -2.82
CA LYS A 33 -6.16 -12.91 -2.58
C LYS A 33 -7.04 -12.44 -3.73
N ALA A 34 -6.94 -11.17 -4.14
CA ALA A 34 -7.70 -10.63 -5.27
C ALA A 34 -7.52 -11.44 -6.56
N THR A 35 -6.29 -11.91 -6.81
CA THR A 35 -5.94 -12.70 -7.99
C THR A 35 -6.54 -14.11 -7.91
N ILE A 36 -6.47 -14.76 -6.76
CA ILE A 36 -7.10 -16.07 -6.56
C ILE A 36 -8.63 -15.95 -6.65
N ASP A 37 -9.20 -14.93 -6.02
CA ASP A 37 -10.65 -14.67 -5.99
C ASP A 37 -11.22 -14.48 -7.41
N ILE A 38 -10.51 -13.80 -8.31
CA ILE A 38 -10.97 -13.67 -9.71
C ILE A 38 -10.84 -14.99 -10.48
N MET A 39 -9.79 -15.76 -10.25
CA MET A 39 -9.56 -17.04 -10.92
C MET A 39 -10.57 -18.12 -10.49
N GLN A 40 -11.08 -18.03 -9.26
CA GLN A 40 -12.03 -18.97 -8.68
C GLN A 40 -13.49 -18.47 -8.73
N ALA A 41 -13.73 -17.27 -9.24
CA ALA A 41 -15.07 -16.71 -9.33
C ALA A 41 -15.96 -17.54 -10.26
N GLU A 42 -17.21 -17.73 -9.84
CA GLU A 42 -18.26 -18.27 -10.72
C GLU A 42 -18.38 -17.35 -11.96
N PRO A 43 -18.45 -17.91 -13.19
CA PRO A 43 -18.51 -17.09 -14.41
C PRO A 43 -19.62 -16.04 -14.39
N GLU A 44 -20.77 -16.36 -13.76
CA GLU A 44 -21.92 -15.47 -13.66
C GLU A 44 -21.64 -14.24 -12.77
N LYS A 45 -20.66 -14.31 -11.87
CA LYS A 45 -20.21 -13.20 -11.01
C LYS A 45 -19.20 -12.29 -11.70
N ILE A 46 -18.63 -12.68 -12.84
CA ILE A 46 -17.74 -11.80 -13.61
C ILE A 46 -18.61 -11.00 -14.59
N LYS A 47 -18.96 -9.75 -14.23
CA LYS A 47 -19.75 -8.85 -15.10
C LYS A 47 -18.89 -7.99 -16.02
N ILE A 48 -17.63 -7.76 -15.66
CA ILE A 48 -16.67 -6.98 -16.43
C ILE A 48 -15.52 -7.91 -16.85
N HIS A 49 -15.37 -8.12 -18.15
CA HIS A 49 -14.37 -9.04 -18.71
C HIS A 49 -13.07 -8.36 -19.14
N THR A 50 -12.96 -7.04 -18.97
CA THR A 50 -11.78 -6.27 -19.34
C THR A 50 -10.86 -6.03 -18.14
N SER A 51 -11.32 -5.25 -17.17
CA SER A 51 -10.52 -4.89 -16.01
C SER A 51 -11.40 -4.44 -14.85
N TYR A 52 -11.13 -4.97 -13.66
CA TYR A 52 -11.66 -4.44 -12.41
C TYR A 52 -10.62 -3.54 -11.76
N ASN A 53 -11.06 -2.39 -11.28
CA ASN A 53 -10.33 -1.61 -10.30
C ASN A 53 -10.28 -2.38 -8.97
N LEU A 54 -9.13 -2.35 -8.32
CA LEU A 54 -8.91 -2.93 -7.00
C LEU A 54 -8.03 -1.98 -6.19
N THR A 55 -8.43 -1.75 -4.94
CA THR A 55 -7.66 -0.98 -3.96
C THR A 55 -7.87 -1.59 -2.58
N ALA A 56 -6.96 -1.29 -1.65
CA ALA A 56 -7.17 -1.61 -0.24
C ALA A 56 -7.39 -0.32 0.55
N PHE A 57 -6.42 0.60 0.49
CA PHE A 57 -6.46 1.87 1.21
C PHE A 57 -5.55 2.89 0.52
N SER A 58 -5.79 4.18 0.78
CA SER A 58 -4.96 5.28 0.29
C SER A 58 -4.33 6.01 1.47
N PHE A 59 -3.07 6.39 1.33
CA PHE A 59 -2.36 7.13 2.38
C PHE A 59 -1.34 8.08 1.76
N SER A 60 -1.04 9.16 2.48
CA SER A 60 0.03 10.10 2.14
C SER A 60 1.40 9.60 2.60
N ALA A 61 2.47 10.15 2.04
CA ALA A 61 3.82 9.90 2.56
C ALA A 61 3.93 10.25 4.06
N LYS A 62 3.20 11.29 4.51
CA LYS A 62 3.10 11.67 5.92
C LYS A 62 2.41 10.60 6.77
N ASP A 63 1.27 10.07 6.32
CA ASP A 63 0.56 9.01 7.03
C ASP A 63 1.43 7.76 7.20
N LEU A 64 2.21 7.42 6.17
CA LEU A 64 3.16 6.30 6.22
C LEU A 64 4.30 6.57 7.21
N GLU A 65 4.90 7.76 7.19
CA GLU A 65 5.91 8.20 8.16
C GLU A 65 5.39 8.03 9.60
N GLU A 66 4.22 8.58 9.89
CA GLU A 66 3.59 8.53 11.21
C GLU A 66 3.23 7.11 11.64
N ASN A 67 2.73 6.29 10.71
CA ASN A 67 2.40 4.90 11.01
C ASN A 67 3.65 4.08 11.35
N VAL A 68 4.73 4.21 10.56
CA VAL A 68 6.00 3.51 10.85
C VAL A 68 6.59 3.97 12.19
N ARG A 69 6.47 5.26 12.53
CA ARG A 69 6.93 5.80 13.82
C ARG A 69 6.27 5.16 15.04
N LYS A 70 5.04 4.63 14.92
CA LYS A 70 4.41 3.86 16.02
C LYS A 70 5.26 2.67 16.45
N TYR A 71 6.00 2.08 15.51
CA TYR A 71 6.81 0.88 15.73
C TYR A 71 8.32 1.18 15.79
N ILE A 72 8.76 2.30 15.20
CA ILE A 72 10.15 2.79 15.23
C ILE A 72 10.13 4.29 15.59
N PRO A 73 9.99 4.64 16.89
CA PRO A 73 9.77 6.02 17.32
C PRO A 73 10.90 7.00 16.95
N GLU A 74 12.13 6.50 16.82
CA GLU A 74 13.30 7.30 16.49
C GLU A 74 13.49 7.54 14.97
N LEU A 75 12.57 7.05 14.12
CA LEU A 75 12.65 7.19 12.67
C LEU A 75 12.68 8.67 12.26
N LYS A 76 13.79 9.06 11.62
CA LYS A 76 13.95 10.37 10.99
C LYS A 76 13.56 10.31 9.53
N CYS A 77 12.69 11.21 9.09
CA CYS A 77 12.33 11.30 7.69
C CYS A 77 12.61 12.68 7.12
N SER A 78 13.07 12.71 5.87
CA SER A 78 13.19 13.90 5.05
C SER A 78 12.38 13.73 3.77
N TYR A 79 12.10 14.85 3.10
CA TYR A 79 11.37 14.88 1.83
C TYR A 79 12.26 15.56 0.78
N ALA A 80 12.71 14.79 -0.21
CA ALA A 80 13.50 15.26 -1.34
C ALA A 80 12.82 14.82 -2.65
N PRO A 81 11.75 15.50 -3.06
CA PRO A 81 10.98 15.13 -4.24
C PRO A 81 11.84 15.15 -5.50
N ASP A 82 11.73 14.11 -6.31
CA ASP A 82 12.40 14.04 -7.61
C ASP A 82 11.41 13.89 -8.77
N PHE A 83 11.89 13.49 -9.95
CA PHE A 83 11.05 13.30 -11.14
C PHE A 83 9.86 12.35 -10.90
N ARG A 84 9.95 11.44 -9.93
CA ARG A 84 8.87 10.50 -9.57
C ARG A 84 7.69 11.21 -8.91
N GLN A 85 7.86 12.41 -8.35
CA GLN A 85 6.74 13.23 -7.87
C GLN A 85 5.74 13.53 -8.99
N ASN A 86 6.23 13.91 -10.17
CA ASN A 86 5.36 14.21 -11.29
C ASN A 86 4.59 12.97 -11.76
N ILE A 87 5.23 11.80 -11.69
CA ILE A 87 4.59 10.52 -11.98
C ILE A 87 3.50 10.24 -10.94
N ALA A 88 3.78 10.41 -9.65
CA ALA A 88 2.80 10.24 -8.57
C ALA A 88 1.60 11.18 -8.73
N ASN A 89 1.83 12.46 -9.05
CA ASN A 89 0.79 13.46 -9.28
C ASN A 89 -0.14 13.14 -10.46
N SER A 90 0.31 12.33 -11.42
CA SER A 90 -0.51 11.87 -12.56
C SER A 90 -1.41 10.68 -12.21
N ARG A 91 -1.20 10.05 -11.05
CA ARG A 91 -2.02 8.92 -10.59
C ARG A 91 -3.18 9.44 -9.75
N PRO A 92 -4.32 8.74 -9.74
CA PRO A 92 -5.42 9.11 -8.86
C PRO A 92 -5.02 8.86 -7.40
N ALA A 93 -5.47 9.72 -6.48
CA ALA A 93 -5.22 9.57 -5.05
C ALA A 93 -6.00 8.40 -4.42
N SER A 94 -7.13 8.04 -5.01
CA SER A 94 -7.95 6.88 -4.63
C SER A 94 -8.56 6.24 -5.87
N ILE A 95 -8.94 4.97 -5.74
CA ILE A 95 -9.55 4.19 -6.82
C ILE A 95 -10.90 3.69 -6.32
N ASP A 96 -11.93 3.82 -7.16
CA ASP A 96 -13.23 3.20 -6.91
C ASP A 96 -13.20 1.74 -7.34
N ASP A 97 -13.34 0.83 -6.38
CA ASP A 97 -13.40 -0.63 -6.54
C ASP A 97 -14.81 -1.20 -6.31
N SER A 98 -15.86 -0.35 -6.26
CA SER A 98 -17.24 -0.73 -5.99
C SER A 98 -17.78 -1.85 -6.89
N SER A 99 -17.34 -1.92 -8.15
CA SER A 99 -17.71 -3.00 -9.07
C SER A 99 -17.15 -4.34 -8.62
N ALA A 100 -15.90 -4.40 -8.15
CA ALA A 100 -15.31 -5.63 -7.62
C ALA A 100 -16.00 -6.05 -6.31
N GLN A 101 -16.35 -5.09 -5.45
CA GLN A 101 -17.08 -5.36 -4.22
C GLN A 101 -18.48 -5.94 -4.52
N LYS A 102 -19.22 -5.32 -5.43
CA LYS A 102 -20.59 -5.72 -5.78
C LYS A 102 -20.65 -7.08 -6.48
N ASP A 103 -19.78 -7.29 -7.46
CA ASP A 103 -19.85 -8.46 -8.32
C ASP A 103 -19.25 -9.70 -7.66
N ARG A 104 -18.17 -9.51 -6.89
CA ARG A 104 -17.33 -10.61 -6.38
C ARG A 104 -17.14 -10.58 -4.87
N GLY A 105 -17.73 -9.62 -4.15
CA GLY A 105 -17.54 -9.49 -2.70
C GLY A 105 -16.11 -9.10 -2.33
N TRP A 106 -15.37 -8.46 -3.24
CA TRP A 106 -14.00 -8.02 -2.97
C TRP A 106 -13.93 -7.19 -1.69
N LYS A 107 -12.97 -7.51 -0.82
CA LYS A 107 -12.65 -6.75 0.38
C LYS A 107 -11.20 -7.01 0.75
N ALA A 108 -10.43 -5.94 0.95
CA ALA A 108 -9.08 -6.03 1.50
C ALA A 108 -9.12 -6.40 3.00
N ASP A 109 -8.18 -7.23 3.42
CA ASP A 109 -8.03 -7.68 4.81
C ASP A 109 -7.03 -6.83 5.58
N TYR A 110 -6.12 -6.13 4.90
CA TYR A 110 -5.11 -5.28 5.53
C TYR A 110 -5.46 -3.80 5.40
N ASP A 111 -5.19 -3.06 6.46
CA ASP A 111 -5.06 -1.61 6.45
C ASP A 111 -3.57 -1.19 6.58
N LEU A 112 -3.32 0.12 6.66
CA LEU A 112 -1.97 0.67 6.78
C LEU A 112 -1.25 0.20 8.05
N ASP A 113 -1.96 0.04 9.16
CA ASP A 113 -1.38 -0.34 10.45
C ASP A 113 -1.02 -1.83 10.45
N ALA A 114 -1.95 -2.68 10.03
CA ALA A 114 -1.74 -4.11 9.88
C ALA A 114 -0.61 -4.43 8.90
N MET A 115 -0.56 -3.73 7.76
CA MET A 115 0.54 -3.84 6.81
C MET A 115 1.89 -3.44 7.45
N SER A 116 1.93 -2.31 8.16
CA SER A 116 3.17 -1.80 8.73
C SER A 116 3.70 -2.69 9.84
N GLN A 117 2.81 -3.20 10.72
CA GLN A 117 3.17 -4.16 11.73
C GLN A 117 3.77 -5.42 11.10
N ASP A 118 3.06 -6.04 10.16
CA ASP A 118 3.50 -7.28 9.51
C ASP A 118 4.83 -7.10 8.75
N MET A 119 4.99 -5.99 8.02
CA MET A 119 6.23 -5.66 7.33
C MET A 119 7.42 -5.53 8.30
N ILE A 120 7.25 -4.83 9.41
CA ILE A 120 8.32 -4.60 10.38
C ILE A 120 8.69 -5.92 11.10
N GLU A 121 7.70 -6.71 11.50
CA GLU A 121 7.93 -8.00 12.14
C GLU A 121 8.69 -8.96 11.22
N ASN A 122 8.28 -9.08 9.96
CA ASN A 122 8.93 -9.98 9.01
C ASN A 122 10.33 -9.49 8.60
N LEU A 123 10.52 -8.18 8.43
CA LEU A 123 11.83 -7.63 8.08
C LEU A 123 12.82 -7.70 9.25
N LYS A 124 12.39 -7.47 10.49
CA LYS A 124 13.26 -7.65 11.66
C LYS A 124 13.78 -9.09 11.77
N LYS A 125 12.93 -10.09 11.54
CA LYS A 125 13.34 -11.51 11.51
C LYS A 125 14.29 -11.85 10.37
N ARG A 126 14.15 -11.18 9.23
CA ARG A 126 14.99 -11.42 8.04
C ARG A 126 16.35 -10.74 8.13
N LEU A 127 16.43 -9.61 8.82
CA LEU A 127 17.64 -8.78 8.93
C LEU A 127 18.42 -9.01 10.23
N SER A 128 17.87 -9.76 11.18
CA SER A 128 18.57 -10.30 12.35
C SER A 128 19.47 -11.47 11.98
#